data_AF-A0A8D0G418-F1
#
_entry.id   AF-A0A8D0G418-F1
#
_cell.length_a   1.000
_cell.length_b   1.000
_cell.length_c   1.000
_cell.angle_alpha   90.00
_cell.angle_beta   90.00
_cell.angle_gamma   90.00
#
_symmetry.space_group_name_H-M   'P 1'
#
loop_
_entity.id
_entity.type
_entity.pdbx_description
1 polymer ?
#
loop_
_entity_poly.entity_id
_entity_poly.type
_entity_poly.pdbx_seq_one_letter_code
_entity_poly.pdbx_strand_id
1 'polypeptide(L)'
;MCRLDTLDSSGTQKLLMKTGLILIVIGHLNFITGALVHGTVLRHVANPPDAISLQYAIANIILVTSAILTISCGIAAIVLSRYLSRKPLKWAVFSLSISSTLLSLACSVGLAVSIALTFANNGRSLLAMCAFTDVELIQLSHECPFDPTRVYSSTLSLWTMSLILDCVEIIFSIRCFLLTLALLNLRLCHRRTRKKKVTLQVVPPETQEATECHSLLRRDRAETVWL
;
A
#
# COMPACT_ATOMS: atom_id res chain seq x y z
N MET A 1 -0.26 -37.91 3.02
CA MET A 1 0.22 -36.69 2.33
C MET A 1 -0.72 -35.55 2.67
N CYS A 2 -0.19 -34.47 3.24
CA CYS A 2 -0.93 -33.49 4.05
C CYS A 2 -1.93 -32.63 3.25
N ARG A 3 -3.17 -32.57 3.75
CA ARG A 3 -4.30 -31.76 3.26
C ARG A 3 -4.29 -30.31 3.82
N LEU A 4 -3.12 -29.82 4.25
CA LEU A 4 -2.98 -28.57 5.00
C LEU A 4 -2.80 -27.34 4.10
N ASP A 5 -2.23 -27.50 2.89
CA ASP A 5 -1.98 -26.40 1.95
C ASP A 5 -3.26 -25.82 1.33
N THR A 6 -4.33 -26.62 1.26
CA THR A 6 -5.61 -26.18 0.66
C THR A 6 -6.38 -25.23 1.57
N LEU A 7 -6.27 -25.39 2.89
CA LEU A 7 -6.94 -24.53 3.86
C LEU A 7 -6.31 -23.13 3.90
N ASP A 8 -4.97 -23.04 3.90
CA ASP A 8 -4.24 -21.76 3.91
C ASP A 8 -4.39 -20.98 2.58
N SER A 9 -4.43 -21.71 1.46
CA SER A 9 -4.70 -21.14 0.14
C SER A 9 -6.09 -20.48 0.08
N SER A 10 -7.14 -21.16 0.60
CA SER A 10 -8.50 -20.63 0.57
C SER A 10 -8.67 -19.33 1.38
N GLY A 11 -7.97 -19.21 2.51
CA GLY A 11 -7.94 -17.98 3.33
C GLY A 11 -7.22 -16.85 2.60
N THR A 12 -6.08 -17.15 2.00
CA THR A 12 -5.28 -16.19 1.22
C THR A 12 -6.06 -15.66 0.02
N GLN A 13 -6.79 -16.52 -0.71
CA GLN A 13 -7.63 -16.10 -1.83
C GLN A 13 -8.72 -15.10 -1.41
N LYS A 14 -9.46 -15.40 -0.34
CA LYS A 14 -10.50 -14.51 0.20
C LYS A 14 -9.93 -13.15 0.62
N LEU A 15 -8.77 -13.17 1.29
CA LEU A 15 -8.10 -11.96 1.73
C LEU A 15 -7.62 -11.11 0.55
N LEU A 16 -7.05 -11.74 -0.48
CA LEU A 16 -6.57 -11.05 -1.69
C LEU A 16 -7.73 -10.43 -2.48
N MET A 17 -8.85 -11.14 -2.58
CA MET A 17 -10.07 -10.63 -3.20
C MET A 17 -10.64 -9.42 -2.43
N LYS A 18 -10.76 -9.52 -1.10
CA LYS A 18 -11.23 -8.41 -0.26
C LYS A 18 -10.32 -7.19 -0.36
N THR A 19 -9.00 -7.42 -0.32
CA THR A 19 -8.00 -6.36 -0.45
C THR A 19 -8.07 -5.70 -1.82
N GLY A 20 -8.18 -6.49 -2.90
CA GLY A 20 -8.29 -5.96 -4.26
C GLY A 20 -9.55 -5.13 -4.48
N LEU A 21 -10.70 -5.55 -3.94
CA LEU A 21 -11.95 -4.77 -4.01
C LEU A 21 -11.81 -3.44 -3.26
N ILE A 22 -11.21 -3.46 -2.07
CA ILE A 22 -10.97 -2.24 -1.29
C ILE A 22 -10.04 -1.27 -2.04
N LEU A 23 -8.96 -1.78 -2.65
CA LEU A 23 -8.04 -0.95 -3.45
C LEU A 23 -8.74 -0.31 -4.65
N ILE A 24 -9.64 -1.02 -5.33
CA ILE A 24 -10.42 -0.44 -6.44
C ILE A 24 -11.29 0.71 -5.94
N VAL A 25 -12.02 0.51 -4.84
CA VAL A 25 -12.89 1.56 -4.27
C VAL A 25 -12.06 2.78 -3.85
N ILE A 26 -10.95 2.58 -3.14
CA ILE A 26 -10.06 3.68 -2.71
C ILE A 26 -9.48 4.41 -3.92
N GLY A 27 -8.99 3.68 -4.93
CA GLY A 27 -8.45 4.28 -6.15
C GLY A 27 -9.47 5.15 -6.88
N HIS A 28 -10.75 4.74 -6.93
CA HIS A 28 -11.82 5.58 -7.46
C HIS A 28 -12.09 6.82 -6.61
N LEU A 29 -12.14 6.68 -5.28
CA LEU A 29 -12.31 7.82 -4.38
C LEU A 29 -11.15 8.83 -4.51
N ASN A 30 -9.92 8.35 -4.67
CA ASN A 30 -8.74 9.17 -4.91
C ASN A 30 -8.79 9.86 -6.28
N PHE A 31 -9.24 9.15 -7.33
CA PHE A 31 -9.45 9.77 -8.63
C PHE A 31 -10.49 10.90 -8.58
N ILE A 32 -11.63 10.67 -7.93
CA ILE A 32 -12.70 11.66 -7.79
C ILE A 32 -12.23 12.85 -6.95
N THR A 33 -11.58 12.59 -5.81
CA THR A 33 -11.07 13.65 -4.93
C THR A 33 -10.00 14.48 -5.63
N GLY A 34 -9.08 13.85 -6.37
CA GLY A 34 -8.09 14.55 -7.20
C GLY A 34 -8.74 15.42 -8.27
N ALA A 35 -9.76 14.93 -8.96
CA ALA A 35 -10.53 15.71 -9.92
C ALA A 35 -11.25 16.90 -9.28
N LEU A 36 -11.79 16.75 -8.06
CA LEU A 36 -12.42 17.85 -7.31
C LEU A 36 -11.39 18.89 -6.86
N VAL A 37 -10.25 18.46 -6.29
CA VAL A 37 -9.18 19.36 -5.84
C VAL A 37 -8.62 20.17 -7.01
N HIS A 38 -8.33 19.54 -8.14
CA HIS A 38 -7.81 20.26 -9.32
C HIS A 38 -8.90 21.04 -10.07
N GLY A 39 -10.10 20.50 -10.21
CA GLY A 39 -11.21 21.17 -10.91
C GLY A 39 -11.73 22.40 -10.16
N THR A 40 -11.69 22.41 -8.83
CA THR A 40 -12.00 23.59 -8.03
C THR A 40 -10.90 24.66 -8.14
N VAL A 41 -9.62 24.28 -8.17
CA VAL A 41 -8.51 25.24 -8.32
C VAL A 41 -8.50 25.89 -9.72
N LEU A 42 -8.67 25.10 -10.80
CA LEU A 42 -8.64 25.61 -12.18
C LEU A 42 -9.80 26.58 -12.50
N ARG A 43 -10.96 26.42 -11.86
CA ARG A 43 -12.11 27.30 -12.07
C ARG A 43 -12.01 28.64 -11.32
N HIS A 44 -11.27 28.68 -10.21
CA HIS A 44 -11.16 29.88 -9.36
C HIS A 44 -9.84 30.65 -9.56
N VAL A 45 -8.86 30.07 -10.27
CA VAL A 45 -7.56 30.70 -10.57
C VAL A 45 -7.41 30.81 -12.10
N ALA A 46 -8.21 31.66 -12.74
CA ALA A 46 -8.02 31.98 -14.14
C ALA A 46 -6.85 32.98 -14.27
N ASN A 47 -5.71 32.51 -14.81
CA ASN A 47 -4.41 33.19 -15.02
C ASN A 47 -3.37 33.18 -13.87
N PRO A 48 -2.87 32.01 -13.42
CA PRO A 48 -1.60 31.95 -12.70
C PRO A 48 -0.40 32.07 -13.67
N PRO A 49 0.76 32.62 -13.22
CA PRO A 49 1.99 32.66 -14.03
C PRO A 49 2.49 31.24 -14.38
N ASP A 50 3.14 31.09 -15.54
CA ASP A 50 3.44 29.80 -16.21
C ASP A 50 4.08 28.73 -15.30
N ALA A 51 4.96 29.14 -14.38
CA ALA A 51 5.64 28.22 -13.47
C ALA A 51 4.69 27.54 -12.46
N ILE A 52 3.65 28.25 -12.00
CA ILE A 52 2.67 27.74 -11.05
C ILE A 52 1.70 26.78 -11.76
N SER A 53 1.31 27.11 -13.00
CA SER A 53 0.49 26.24 -13.85
C SER A 53 1.16 24.88 -14.10
N LEU A 54 2.48 24.86 -14.35
CA LEU A 54 3.26 23.64 -14.53
C LEU A 54 3.22 22.75 -13.28
N GLN A 55 3.40 23.32 -12.09
CA GLN A 55 3.41 22.56 -10.84
C GLN A 55 2.05 21.88 -10.56
N TYR A 56 0.94 22.58 -10.82
CA TYR A 56 -0.40 22.00 -10.70
C TYR A 56 -0.65 20.90 -11.75
N ALA A 57 -0.16 21.08 -12.98
CA ALA A 57 -0.27 20.06 -14.03
C ALA A 57 0.49 18.78 -13.65
N ILE A 58 1.72 18.90 -13.14
CA ILE A 58 2.52 17.76 -12.69
C ILE A 58 1.84 17.04 -11.52
N ALA A 59 1.37 17.78 -10.50
CA ALA A 59 0.67 17.20 -9.36
C ALA A 59 -0.59 16.42 -9.80
N ASN A 60 -1.35 16.95 -10.76
CA ASN A 60 -2.52 16.29 -11.31
C ASN A 60 -2.16 14.99 -12.05
N ILE A 61 -1.13 15.02 -12.90
CA ILE A 61 -0.66 13.82 -13.61
C ILE A 61 -0.23 12.75 -12.61
N ILE A 62 0.49 13.14 -11.55
CA ILE A 62 0.92 12.23 -10.49
C ILE A 62 -0.27 11.61 -9.76
N LEU A 63 -1.26 12.41 -9.34
CA LEU A 63 -2.47 11.92 -8.67
C LEU A 63 -3.27 10.95 -9.55
N VAL A 64 -3.49 11.29 -10.81
CA VAL A 64 -4.19 10.43 -11.78
C VAL A 64 -3.42 9.13 -11.99
N THR A 65 -2.10 9.21 -12.16
CA THR A 65 -1.24 8.03 -12.33
C THR A 65 -1.30 7.13 -11.09
N SER A 66 -1.27 7.71 -9.89
CA SER A 66 -1.40 6.97 -8.63
C SER A 66 -2.73 6.24 -8.53
N ALA A 67 -3.84 6.92 -8.81
CA ALA A 67 -5.16 6.29 -8.79
C ALA A 67 -5.28 5.14 -9.80
N ILE A 68 -4.77 5.32 -11.03
CA ILE A 68 -4.77 4.27 -12.05
C ILE A 68 -3.92 3.08 -11.62
N LEU A 69 -2.73 3.31 -11.04
CA LEU A 69 -1.87 2.24 -10.51
C LEU A 69 -2.58 1.45 -9.41
N THR A 70 -3.28 2.13 -8.50
CA THR A 70 -3.99 1.50 -7.39
C THR A 70 -5.20 0.69 -7.87
N ILE A 71 -5.98 1.22 -8.82
CA ILE A 71 -7.07 0.46 -9.47
C ILE A 71 -6.51 -0.76 -10.20
N SER A 72 -5.43 -0.59 -10.96
CA SER A 72 -4.77 -1.68 -11.69
C SER A 72 -4.23 -2.76 -10.75
N CYS A 73 -3.64 -2.35 -9.62
CA CYS A 73 -3.18 -3.25 -8.56
C CYS A 73 -4.35 -4.03 -7.96
N GLY A 74 -5.47 -3.37 -7.68
CA GLY A 74 -6.68 -4.00 -7.15
C GLY A 74 -7.26 -5.04 -8.11
N ILE A 75 -7.38 -4.71 -9.40
CA ILE A 75 -7.84 -5.65 -10.45
C ILE A 75 -6.87 -6.84 -10.54
N ALA A 76 -5.57 -6.58 -10.63
CA ALA A 76 -4.55 -7.63 -10.70
C ALA A 76 -4.56 -8.54 -9.45
N ALA A 77 -4.81 -7.99 -8.27
CA ALA A 77 -4.97 -8.76 -7.02
C ALA A 77 -6.21 -9.67 -7.05
N ILE A 78 -7.33 -9.19 -7.59
CA ILE A 78 -8.54 -10.02 -7.78
C ILE A 78 -8.26 -11.15 -8.77
N VAL A 79 -7.61 -10.87 -9.91
CA VAL A 79 -7.25 -11.91 -10.87
C VAL A 79 -6.27 -12.91 -10.23
N LEU A 80 -5.32 -12.43 -9.43
CA LEU A 80 -4.35 -13.27 -8.72
C LEU A 80 -5.03 -14.19 -7.71
N SER A 81 -6.12 -13.74 -7.07
CA SER A 81 -6.90 -14.58 -6.14
C SER A 81 -7.47 -15.83 -6.82
N ARG A 82 -7.84 -15.73 -8.11
CA ARG A 82 -8.35 -16.86 -8.90
C ARG A 82 -7.24 -17.71 -9.50
N TYR A 83 -6.10 -17.10 -9.85
CA TYR A 83 -5.00 -17.75 -10.57
C TYR A 83 -3.68 -17.72 -9.78
N LEU A 84 -3.69 -18.19 -8.53
CA LEU A 84 -2.52 -18.18 -7.64
C LEU A 84 -1.30 -18.94 -8.18
N SER A 85 -1.46 -19.88 -9.11
CA SER A 85 -0.35 -20.65 -9.70
C SER A 85 0.46 -19.85 -10.73
N ARG A 86 -0.07 -18.73 -11.25
CA ARG A 86 0.59 -17.94 -12.31
C ARG A 86 1.69 -17.05 -11.72
N LYS A 87 2.95 -17.46 -11.92
CA LYS A 87 4.14 -16.66 -11.57
C LYS A 87 4.16 -15.23 -12.14
N PRO A 88 3.85 -14.96 -13.42
CA PRO A 88 3.93 -13.58 -13.95
C PRO A 88 2.94 -12.64 -13.26
N LEU A 89 1.76 -13.15 -12.89
CA LEU A 89 0.74 -12.37 -12.21
C LEU A 89 1.16 -12.00 -10.78
N LYS A 90 1.86 -12.91 -10.08
CA LYS A 90 2.47 -12.60 -8.78
C LYS A 90 3.46 -11.44 -8.89
N TRP A 91 4.36 -11.49 -9.86
CA TRP A 91 5.34 -10.41 -10.11
C TRP A 91 4.68 -9.10 -10.52
N ALA A 92 3.61 -9.16 -11.34
CA ALA A 92 2.85 -7.98 -11.73
C ALA A 92 2.21 -7.28 -10.53
N VAL A 93 1.47 -8.02 -9.67
CA VAL A 93 0.86 -7.45 -8.46
C VAL A 93 1.93 -6.94 -7.50
N PHE A 94 3.04 -7.68 -7.33
CA PHE A 94 4.17 -7.23 -6.52
C PHE A 94 4.72 -5.89 -7.00
N SER A 95 5.00 -5.76 -8.30
CA SER A 95 5.52 -4.52 -8.89
C SER A 95 4.52 -3.36 -8.77
N LEU A 96 3.25 -3.58 -9.13
CA LEU A 96 2.20 -2.57 -9.04
C LEU A 96 2.00 -2.08 -7.60
N SER A 97 2.02 -3.00 -6.64
CA SER A 97 1.86 -2.70 -5.24
C SER A 97 3.02 -1.86 -4.70
N ILE A 98 4.26 -2.16 -5.07
CA ILE A 98 5.43 -1.34 -4.68
C ILE A 98 5.31 0.06 -5.28
N SER A 99 5.07 0.16 -6.59
CA SER A 99 4.96 1.45 -7.28
C SER A 99 3.84 2.31 -6.69
N SER A 100 2.67 1.71 -6.42
CA SER A 100 1.56 2.37 -5.72
C SER A 100 1.99 2.85 -4.33
N THR A 101 2.58 2.00 -3.48
CA THR A 101 3.01 2.46 -2.13
C THR A 101 4.01 3.61 -2.18
N LEU A 102 5.00 3.57 -3.06
CA LEU A 102 6.01 4.62 -3.16
C LEU A 102 5.42 5.94 -3.65
N LEU A 103 4.56 5.87 -4.67
CA LEU A 103 3.93 7.06 -5.23
C LEU A 103 2.96 7.69 -4.23
N SER A 104 2.09 6.90 -3.61
CA SER A 104 1.12 7.39 -2.62
C SER A 104 1.81 7.91 -1.35
N LEU A 105 2.94 7.29 -0.94
CA LEU A 105 3.78 7.84 0.13
C LEU A 105 4.34 9.22 -0.26
N ALA A 106 4.90 9.37 -1.45
CA ALA A 106 5.42 10.65 -1.92
C ALA A 106 4.31 11.72 -1.98
N CYS A 107 3.13 11.37 -2.49
CA CYS A 107 1.95 12.25 -2.51
C CYS A 107 1.52 12.67 -1.10
N SER A 108 1.37 11.70 -0.19
CA SER A 108 0.94 11.95 1.18
C SER A 108 1.91 12.86 1.94
N VAL A 109 3.22 12.67 1.75
CA VAL A 109 4.25 13.53 2.36
C VAL A 109 4.18 14.94 1.78
N GLY A 110 4.07 15.08 0.45
CA GLY A 110 3.91 16.38 -0.20
C GLY A 110 2.67 17.13 0.29
N LEU A 111 1.55 16.42 0.41
CA LEU A 111 0.29 16.97 0.89
C LEU A 111 0.36 17.32 2.38
N ALA A 112 0.95 16.47 3.21
CA ALA A 112 1.15 16.73 4.64
C ALA A 112 2.05 17.93 4.88
N VAL A 113 3.14 18.07 4.12
CA VAL A 113 4.02 19.26 4.17
C VAL A 113 3.25 20.51 3.76
N SER A 114 2.44 20.45 2.70
CA SER A 114 1.59 21.56 2.25
C SER A 114 0.60 21.99 3.33
N ILE A 115 -0.08 21.02 3.98
CA ILE A 115 -1.01 21.27 5.09
C ILE A 115 -0.28 21.85 6.30
N ALA A 116 0.87 21.29 6.68
CA ALA A 116 1.65 21.74 7.83
C ALA A 116 2.16 23.18 7.65
N LEU A 117 2.71 23.51 6.48
CA LEU A 117 3.14 24.87 6.14
C LEU A 117 1.94 25.85 6.14
N THR A 118 0.78 25.40 5.68
CA THR A 118 -0.45 26.19 5.70
C THR A 118 -0.84 26.57 7.13
N PHE A 119 -0.78 25.63 8.08
CA PHE A 119 -1.05 25.90 9.50
C PHE A 119 0.05 26.73 10.16
N ALA A 120 1.32 26.40 9.93
CA ALA A 120 2.46 27.12 10.51
C ALA A 120 2.49 28.60 10.12
N ASN A 121 2.04 28.92 8.90
CA ASN A 121 1.95 30.29 8.41
C ASN A 121 0.61 30.98 8.75
N ASN A 122 -0.18 30.48 9.69
CA ASN A 122 -1.51 31.00 10.06
C ASN A 122 -2.45 31.20 8.84
N GLY A 123 -2.35 30.35 7.82
CA GLY A 123 -3.09 30.47 6.56
C GLY A 123 -2.58 31.57 5.61
N ARG A 124 -1.59 32.39 5.99
CA ARG A 124 -1.04 33.47 5.15
C ARG A 124 -0.33 32.97 3.88
N SER A 125 0.16 31.73 3.87
CA SER A 125 0.82 31.13 2.69
C SER A 125 -0.14 30.79 1.55
N LEU A 126 -1.41 30.50 1.85
CA LEU A 126 -2.46 30.34 0.83
C LEU A 126 -2.99 31.71 0.35
N LEU A 127 -2.82 32.76 1.16
CA LEU A 127 -3.12 34.16 0.82
C LEU A 127 -1.98 34.87 0.06
N ALA A 128 -0.78 34.29 -0.03
CA ALA A 128 0.27 34.82 -0.89
C ALA A 128 -0.07 34.70 -2.39
N MET A 129 -1.04 33.85 -2.77
CA MET A 129 -1.66 33.87 -4.11
C MET A 129 -2.60 35.08 -4.34
N CYS A 130 -2.86 35.89 -3.31
CA CYS A 130 -3.45 37.23 -3.41
C CYS A 130 -2.41 38.35 -3.20
N ALA A 131 -1.11 38.05 -3.18
CA ALA A 131 -0.04 39.04 -3.10
C ALA A 131 0.51 39.44 -4.49
N PHE A 132 -0.22 39.12 -5.57
CA PHE A 132 0.03 39.66 -6.91
C PHE A 132 -1.06 40.67 -7.27
N THR A 133 -1.06 41.82 -6.59
CA THR A 133 -1.50 43.16 -7.01
C THR A 133 -1.78 43.99 -5.75
N ASP A 134 -0.80 44.81 -5.39
CA ASP A 134 -0.90 45.97 -4.49
C ASP A 134 -1.62 45.79 -3.15
N VAL A 135 -0.79 45.61 -2.12
CA VAL A 135 -1.14 45.62 -0.69
C VAL A 135 -1.76 46.96 -0.25
N GLU A 136 -1.69 48.02 -1.08
CA GLU A 136 -2.36 49.31 -0.82
C GLU A 136 -3.82 49.38 -1.31
N LEU A 137 -4.29 48.48 -2.18
CA LEU A 137 -5.67 48.54 -2.73
C LEU A 137 -6.67 47.68 -1.93
N ILE A 138 -6.19 46.78 -1.07
CA ILE A 138 -7.06 45.87 -0.28
C ILE A 138 -7.60 46.55 0.98
N GLN A 139 -6.89 47.56 1.53
CA GLN A 139 -7.43 48.34 2.66
C GLN A 139 -8.54 49.32 2.25
N LEU A 140 -8.73 49.59 0.96
CA LEU A 140 -9.72 50.56 0.47
C LEU A 140 -10.99 49.95 -0.14
N SER A 141 -11.03 48.64 -0.37
CA SER A 141 -12.18 47.98 -1.00
C SER A 141 -12.85 47.00 -0.03
N HIS A 142 -13.79 47.54 0.75
CA HIS A 142 -14.70 46.79 1.63
C HIS A 142 -15.77 46.00 0.83
N GLU A 143 -15.48 45.51 -0.37
CA GLU A 143 -16.46 44.80 -1.20
C GLU A 143 -15.79 43.78 -2.12
N CYS A 144 -15.38 42.64 -1.56
CA CYS A 144 -15.10 41.43 -2.35
C CYS A 144 -16.39 40.57 -2.40
N PRO A 145 -16.93 40.23 -3.58
CA PRO A 145 -18.17 39.47 -3.71
C PRO A 145 -18.06 37.98 -3.31
N PHE A 146 -16.89 37.54 -2.86
CA PHE A 146 -16.65 36.18 -2.37
C PHE A 146 -15.93 36.23 -1.02
N ASP A 147 -16.54 35.63 0.00
CA ASP A 147 -15.96 35.51 1.33
C ASP A 147 -14.80 34.48 1.32
N PRO A 148 -13.53 34.92 1.44
CA PRO A 148 -12.35 34.07 1.26
C PRO A 148 -12.22 32.98 2.34
N THR A 149 -12.87 33.16 3.49
CA THR A 149 -12.88 32.18 4.59
C THR A 149 -13.54 30.85 4.22
N ARG A 150 -14.58 30.89 3.37
CA ARG A 150 -15.36 29.71 2.99
C ARG A 150 -14.64 28.81 1.99
N VAL A 151 -13.92 29.41 1.04
CA VAL A 151 -13.14 28.67 0.02
C VAL A 151 -11.92 28.01 0.67
N TYR A 152 -11.24 28.70 1.60
CA TYR A 152 -10.13 28.16 2.37
C TYR A 152 -10.51 26.91 3.15
N SER A 153 -11.61 26.97 3.91
CA SER A 153 -12.11 25.85 4.71
C SER A 153 -12.46 24.64 3.83
N SER A 154 -13.07 24.89 2.66
CA SER A 154 -13.45 23.84 1.72
C SER A 154 -12.23 23.14 1.10
N THR A 155 -11.22 23.90 0.65
CA THR A 155 -9.97 23.33 0.09
C THR A 155 -9.19 22.53 1.12
N LEU A 156 -9.04 23.06 2.34
CA LEU A 156 -8.35 22.37 3.43
C LEU A 156 -9.07 21.07 3.82
N SER A 157 -10.41 21.07 3.79
CA SER A 157 -11.20 19.86 4.02
C SER A 157 -10.95 18.79 2.95
N LEU A 158 -10.87 19.17 1.67
CA LEU A 158 -10.58 18.23 0.58
C LEU A 158 -9.16 17.69 0.67
N TRP A 159 -8.18 18.53 1.02
CA TRP A 159 -6.80 18.10 1.25
C TRP A 159 -6.71 17.12 2.42
N THR A 160 -7.44 17.38 3.50
CA THR A 160 -7.49 16.49 4.65
C THR A 160 -8.12 15.14 4.27
N MET A 161 -9.23 15.14 3.53
CA MET A 161 -9.86 13.91 3.04
C MET A 161 -8.95 13.14 2.08
N SER A 162 -8.26 13.83 1.17
CA SER A 162 -7.28 13.22 0.27
C SER A 162 -6.12 12.58 1.05
N LEU A 163 -5.61 13.25 2.09
CA LEU A 163 -4.54 12.70 2.93
C LEU A 163 -4.98 11.42 3.66
N ILE A 164 -6.22 11.39 4.15
CA ILE A 164 -6.80 10.21 4.79
C ILE A 164 -6.92 9.07 3.78
N LEU A 165 -7.44 9.33 2.57
CA LEU A 165 -7.55 8.33 1.52
C LEU A 165 -6.17 7.78 1.10
N ASP A 166 -5.17 8.64 0.97
CA ASP A 166 -3.79 8.23 0.67
C ASP A 166 -3.21 7.33 1.78
N CYS A 167 -3.42 7.68 3.05
CA CYS A 167 -2.99 6.84 4.17
C CYS A 167 -3.65 5.45 4.15
N VAL A 168 -4.96 5.40 3.88
CA VAL A 168 -5.69 4.13 3.77
C VAL A 168 -5.19 3.33 2.55
N GLU A 169 -4.95 4.00 1.42
CA GLU A 169 -4.36 3.39 0.22
C GLU A 169 -3.00 2.76 0.53
N ILE A 170 -2.09 3.51 1.17
CA ILE A 170 -0.76 3.02 1.57
C ILE A 170 -0.89 1.77 2.44
N ILE A 171 -1.79 1.76 3.43
CA ILE A 171 -1.99 0.59 4.30
C ILE A 171 -2.40 -0.64 3.47
N PHE A 172 -3.40 -0.51 2.60
CA PHE A 172 -3.88 -1.64 1.80
C PHE A 172 -2.89 -2.07 0.71
N SER A 173 -2.17 -1.12 0.11
CA SER A 173 -1.08 -1.41 -0.83
C SER A 173 0.08 -2.11 -0.13
N ILE A 174 0.49 -1.71 1.08
CA ILE A 174 1.49 -2.45 1.87
C ILE A 174 0.99 -3.86 2.20
N ARG A 175 -0.29 -4.02 2.57
CA ARG A 175 -0.88 -5.34 2.81
C ARG A 175 -0.82 -6.22 1.55
N CYS A 176 -1.15 -5.67 0.39
CA CYS A 176 -1.06 -6.37 -0.89
C CYS A 176 0.39 -6.77 -1.23
N PHE A 177 1.34 -5.86 -1.01
CA PHE A 177 2.78 -6.10 -1.16
C PHE A 177 3.26 -7.24 -0.27
N LEU A 178 2.90 -7.24 1.02
CA LEU A 178 3.30 -8.29 1.95
C LEU A 178 2.69 -9.66 1.60
N LEU A 179 1.42 -9.68 1.17
CA LEU A 179 0.75 -10.91 0.71
C LEU A 179 1.43 -11.47 -0.54
N THR A 180 1.73 -10.62 -1.52
CA THR A 180 2.45 -11.05 -2.73
C THR A 180 3.87 -11.49 -2.41
N LEU A 181 4.61 -10.77 -1.59
CA LEU A 181 5.94 -11.17 -1.12
C LEU A 181 5.93 -12.58 -0.49
N ALA A 182 4.95 -12.85 0.38
CA ALA A 182 4.74 -14.17 0.97
C ALA A 182 4.44 -15.24 -0.10
N LEU A 183 3.59 -14.92 -1.09
CA LEU A 183 3.24 -15.81 -2.20
C LEU A 183 4.39 -16.08 -3.18
N LEU A 184 5.31 -15.13 -3.36
CA LEU A 184 6.55 -15.32 -4.12
C LEU A 184 7.60 -16.10 -3.31
N ASN A 185 7.39 -16.29 -1.99
CA ASN A 185 8.36 -16.86 -1.06
C ASN A 185 9.73 -16.15 -1.15
N LEU A 186 9.69 -14.86 -1.54
CA LEU A 186 10.84 -13.97 -1.50
C LEU A 186 11.09 -13.72 -0.03
N ARG A 187 11.98 -14.53 0.54
CA ARG A 187 12.52 -14.26 1.87
C ARG A 187 13.25 -12.93 1.74
N LEU A 188 12.62 -11.84 2.19
CA LEU A 188 13.34 -10.66 2.65
C LEU A 188 14.44 -11.22 3.55
N CYS A 189 15.67 -11.18 3.04
CA CYS A 189 16.79 -11.82 3.70
C CYS A 189 16.83 -11.34 5.16
N HIS A 190 17.09 -12.31 6.05
CA HIS A 190 17.41 -12.13 7.47
C HIS A 190 16.25 -12.19 8.49
N ARG A 191 15.73 -13.39 8.73
CA ARG A 191 15.45 -13.81 10.12
C ARG A 191 15.87 -15.25 10.38
N ARG A 192 17.19 -15.46 10.34
CA ARG A 192 17.84 -16.68 10.83
C ARG A 192 17.91 -16.63 12.35
N THR A 193 16.76 -16.58 13.02
CA THR A 193 16.65 -16.90 14.45
C THR A 193 15.46 -17.83 14.64
N ARG A 194 15.51 -18.98 13.96
CA ARG A 194 14.73 -20.13 14.40
C ARG A 194 15.39 -20.63 15.69
N LYS A 195 14.92 -20.12 16.83
CA LYS A 195 15.23 -20.69 18.14
C LYS A 195 14.86 -22.17 18.08
N LYS A 196 15.87 -23.03 17.98
CA LYS A 196 15.70 -24.47 18.15
C LYS A 196 15.42 -24.66 19.63
N LYS A 197 14.14 -24.90 20.00
CA LYS A 197 13.81 -25.44 21.32
C LYS A 197 14.40 -26.84 21.35
N VAL A 198 15.62 -26.96 21.89
CA VAL A 198 16.18 -28.25 22.30
C VAL A 198 15.53 -28.53 23.64
N THR A 199 14.49 -29.38 23.64
CA THR A 199 14.01 -29.99 24.87
C THR A 199 15.04 -31.05 25.25
N LEU A 200 15.98 -30.67 26.10
CA LEU A 200 16.88 -31.60 26.77
C LEU A 200 16.04 -32.37 27.78
N GLN A 201 15.66 -33.60 27.45
CA GLN A 201 15.24 -34.57 28.46
C GLN A 201 16.47 -34.86 29.33
N VAL A 202 16.42 -34.43 30.58
CA VAL A 202 17.32 -34.88 31.64
C VAL A 202 16.86 -36.27 32.03
N VAL A 203 17.64 -37.29 31.68
CA VAL A 203 17.55 -38.63 32.26
C VAL A 203 18.81 -38.82 33.11
N PRO A 204 18.70 -39.07 34.43
CA PRO A 204 19.86 -39.37 35.28
C PRO A 204 20.40 -40.78 35.02
N PRO A 205 21.66 -41.05 35.42
CA PRO A 205 22.55 -41.98 34.74
C PRO A 205 22.53 -43.39 35.34
N GLU A 206 22.77 -44.40 34.51
CA GLU A 206 23.45 -45.66 34.91
C GLU A 206 23.97 -46.37 33.63
N THR A 207 25.25 -46.20 33.26
CA THR A 207 26.46 -47.02 33.53
C THR A 207 26.59 -48.30 32.67
N GLN A 208 27.69 -48.35 31.87
CA GLN A 208 28.43 -49.54 31.36
C GLN A 208 27.68 -50.52 30.42
N GLU A 209 28.26 -51.23 29.43
CA GLU A 209 29.56 -51.35 28.75
C GLU A 209 29.31 -52.36 27.58
N ALA A 210 30.30 -52.56 26.72
CA ALA A 210 30.45 -53.67 25.73
C ALA A 210 29.63 -53.56 24.42
N THR A 211 30.21 -53.35 23.23
CA THR A 211 31.25 -54.12 22.48
C THR A 211 30.67 -55.35 21.76
N GLU A 212 31.02 -55.49 20.47
CA GLU A 212 30.95 -56.69 19.62
C GLU A 212 29.55 -57.15 19.15
N CYS A 213 29.34 -57.82 18.01
CA CYS A 213 30.07 -58.15 16.78
C CYS A 213 29.07 -58.91 15.89
N HIS A 214 29.33 -58.98 14.57
CA HIS A 214 28.85 -60.04 13.67
C HIS A 214 27.32 -60.18 13.42
N SER A 215 26.78 -60.73 12.34
CA SER A 215 27.19 -61.06 10.97
C SER A 215 26.09 -62.02 10.43
N LEU A 216 25.93 -62.09 9.11
CA LEU A 216 25.44 -63.25 8.35
C LEU A 216 23.92 -63.56 8.28
N LEU A 217 23.41 -63.39 7.06
CA LEU A 217 22.81 -64.43 6.21
C LEU A 217 21.83 -65.43 6.86
N ARG A 218 20.52 -65.23 6.64
CA ARG A 218 19.52 -66.29 6.37
C ARG A 218 18.24 -65.62 5.86
N ARG A 219 17.91 -65.67 4.57
CA ARG A 219 17.24 -66.76 3.82
C ARG A 219 15.85 -67.10 4.39
N ASP A 220 14.82 -66.56 3.74
CA ASP A 220 13.53 -67.19 3.31
C ASP A 220 12.56 -66.03 3.00
N ARG A 221 11.94 -65.86 1.82
CA ARG A 221 11.12 -66.75 0.97
C ARG A 221 9.99 -67.45 1.73
N ALA A 222 8.84 -66.79 1.77
CA ALA A 222 7.49 -67.34 1.54
C ALA A 222 6.52 -66.16 1.77
N GLU A 223 5.89 -65.62 0.72
CA GLU A 223 4.50 -65.93 0.38
C GLU A 223 3.56 -66.00 1.59
N THR A 224 2.60 -65.08 1.67
CA THR A 224 1.22 -65.39 2.04
C THR A 224 0.31 -64.21 1.70
N VAL A 225 -0.52 -64.44 0.68
CA VAL A 225 -1.84 -63.84 0.45
C VAL A 225 -2.80 -64.34 1.54
N TRP A 226 -3.91 -63.60 1.76
CA TRP A 226 -5.24 -63.92 2.37
C TRP A 226 -5.65 -62.70 3.23
N LEU A 227 -6.79 -62.02 3.09
CA LEU A 227 -8.06 -62.15 2.36
C LEU A 227 -8.52 -60.74 1.95
#